data_AF-A0A7W9J5Y5-F1
#
_entry.id   AF-A0A7W9J5Y5-F1
#
_cell.length_a   1.000
_cell.length_b   1.000
_cell.length_c   1.000
_cell.angle_alpha   90.00
_cell.angle_beta   90.00
_cell.angle_gamma   90.00
#
_symmetry.space_group_name_H-M   'P 1'
#
loop_
_entity.id
_entity.type
_entity.pdbx_description
1 polymer ?
#
loop_
_entity_poly.entity_id
_entity_poly.type
_entity_poly.pdbx_seq_one_letter_code
_entity_poly.pdbx_strand_id
1 'polypeptide(L)' 'MTAALDLHAAAKISYAEMSRALATAGIERWTFDTEVLTITYYDLAGTPVLSEPVN' A
#
# COMPACT_ATOMS: atom_id res chain seq x y z
N MET A 1 2.61 7.61 -3.80
CA MET A 1 2.01 6.33 -3.35
C MET A 1 2.56 5.18 -4.18
N THR A 2 2.26 5.09 -5.48
CA THR A 2 2.71 3.99 -6.37
C THR A 2 4.22 3.81 -6.43
N ALA A 3 5.00 4.89 -6.48
CA ALA A 3 6.46 4.80 -6.53
C ALA A 3 7.11 3.96 -5.40
N ALA A 4 6.55 3.98 -4.18
CA ALA A 4 7.07 3.17 -3.07
C ALA A 4 6.71 1.68 -3.25
N LEU A 5 5.51 1.40 -3.77
CA LEU A 5 5.06 0.05 -4.11
C LEU A 5 5.94 -0.52 -5.24
N ASP A 6 6.19 0.27 -6.28
CA ASP A 6 7.04 -0.10 -7.42
C ASP A 6 8.48 -0.42 -6.98
N LEU A 7 9.05 0.41 -6.09
CA LEU A 7 10.39 0.18 -5.54
C LEU A 7 10.45 -1.09 -4.68
N HIS A 8 9.40 -1.37 -3.90
CA HIS A 8 9.33 -2.60 -3.12
C HIS A 8 9.17 -3.84 -4.02
N ALA A 9 8.29 -3.77 -5.02
CA ALA A 9 8.11 -4.83 -6.02
C ALA A 9 9.41 -5.13 -6.78
N ALA A 10 10.25 -4.11 -7.02
CA ALA A 10 11.58 -4.25 -7.61
C ALA A 10 12.68 -4.66 -6.60
N ALA A 11 12.32 -5.05 -5.38
CA ALA A 11 13.23 -5.39 -4.27
C ALA A 11 14.29 -4.33 -3.96
N LYS A 12 13.99 -3.04 -4.22
CA LYS A 12 14.90 -1.91 -3.96
C LYS A 12 14.79 -1.35 -2.57
N ILE A 13 13.64 -1.54 -1.92
CA ILE A 13 13.39 -1.13 -0.54
C ILE A 13 12.73 -2.27 0.22
N SER A 14 12.99 -2.32 1.52
CA SER A 14 12.32 -3.24 2.43
C SER A 14 10.85 -2.88 2.62
N TYR A 15 10.07 -3.85 3.09
CA TYR A 15 8.67 -3.63 3.47
C TYR A 15 8.50 -2.52 4.52
N ALA A 16 9.46 -2.37 5.44
CA ALA A 16 9.44 -1.35 6.47
C ALA A 16 9.74 0.06 5.92
N GLU A 17 10.60 0.17 4.90
CA GLU A 17 10.86 1.44 4.20
C GLU A 17 9.66 1.85 3.35
N MET A 18 9.05 0.89 2.62
CA MET A 18 7.80 1.10 1.89
C MET A 18 6.68 1.58 2.82
N SER A 19 6.46 0.89 3.94
CA SER A 19 5.42 1.24 4.92
C SER A 19 5.58 2.67 5.44
N ARG A 20 6.81 3.11 5.73
CA ARG A 20 7.09 4.49 6.16
C ARG A 20 6.83 5.50 5.04
N ALA A 21 7.24 5.20 3.81
CA ALA A 21 6.98 6.07 2.67
C ALA A 21 5.47 6.23 2.38
N LEU A 22 4.70 5.15 2.53
CA LEU A 22 3.23 5.19 2.44
C LEU A 22 2.63 6.06 3.55
N ALA A 23 3.09 5.91 4.79
CA ALA A 23 2.65 6.76 5.91
C ALA A 23 2.97 8.25 5.67
N THR A 24 4.17 8.57 5.19
CA THR A 24 4.53 9.95 4.80
C THR A 24 3.66 10.48 3.65
N ALA A 25 3.16 9.59 2.78
CA ALA A 25 2.25 9.93 1.70
C ALA A 25 0.77 10.03 2.13
N GLY A 26 0.47 9.92 3.43
CA GLY A 26 -0.89 10.08 3.97
C GLY A 26 -1.71 8.79 4.05
N ILE A 27 -1.08 7.62 3.88
CA ILE A 27 -1.73 6.33 4.07
C ILE A 27 -1.70 5.94 5.53
N GLU A 28 -2.86 5.70 6.12
CA GLU A 28 -2.99 5.25 7.51
C GLU A 28 -2.76 3.73 7.61
N ARG A 29 -3.41 2.99 6.71
CA ARG A 29 -3.47 1.53 6.75
C ARG A 29 -3.80 0.96 5.38
N TRP A 30 -3.64 -0.35 5.26
CA TRP A 30 -4.20 -1.13 4.16
C TRP A 30 -4.81 -2.43 4.69
N THR A 31 -5.77 -2.96 3.94
CA THR A 31 -6.37 -4.27 4.17
C THR A 31 -6.05 -5.21 3.01
N PHE A 32 -6.04 -6.50 3.30
CA PHE A 32 -5.95 -7.56 2.31
C PHE A 32 -7.25 -8.36 2.37
N ASP A 33 -8.04 -8.29 1.31
CA ASP A 33 -9.20 -9.17 1.14
C ASP A 33 -8.73 -10.50 0.56
N THR A 34 -8.84 -11.57 1.34
CA THR A 34 -8.40 -12.91 0.95
C THR A 34 -9.37 -13.67 0.06
N GLU A 35 -10.63 -13.24 -0.02
CA GLU A 35 -11.64 -13.89 -0.88
C GLU A 35 -11.47 -13.43 -2.34
N VAL A 36 -11.25 -12.13 -2.54
CA VAL A 36 -11.08 -11.53 -3.88
C VAL A 36 -9.64 -11.15 -4.21
N LEU A 37 -8.68 -11.48 -3.34
CA LEU A 37 -7.24 -11.24 -3.51
C LEU A 37 -6.92 -9.79 -3.87
N THR A 38 -7.45 -8.85 -3.09
CA THR A 38 -7.30 -7.41 -3.35
C THR A 38 -6.70 -6.72 -2.13
N ILE A 39 -5.68 -5.89 -2.35
CA ILE A 39 -5.16 -4.95 -1.36
C ILE A 39 -5.89 -3.61 -1.53
N THR A 40 -6.29 -2.99 -0.41
CA THR A 40 -6.84 -1.63 -0.41
C THR A 40 -6.11 -0.74 0.58
N TYR A 41 -5.68 0.44 0.13
CA TYR A 41 -5.01 1.46 0.93
C TYR A 41 -6.00 2.56 1.33
N TYR A 42 -5.92 3.01 2.58
CA TYR A 42 -6.81 4.02 3.14
C TYR A 42 -6.04 5.24 3.61
N ASP A 43 -6.59 6.43 3.37
CA ASP A 43 -6.10 7.67 3.96
C ASP A 43 -6.42 7.78 5.46
N LEU A 44 -5.98 8.87 6.09
CA LEU A 44 -6.21 9.20 7.50
C LEU A 44 -7.69 9.42 7.87
N ALA A 45 -8.58 9.58 6.89
CA ALA A 45 -10.02 9.66 7.10
C ALA A 45 -10.70 8.28 6.93
N GLY A 46 -9.93 7.23 6.63
CA GLY A 46 -10.44 5.90 6.33
C GLY A 46 -11.04 5.79 4.92
N THR A 47 -10.78 6.74 4.02
CA THR A 47 -11.25 6.70 2.64
C THR A 47 -10.31 5.83 1.80
N PRO A 48 -10.83 4.88 1.00
CA PRO A 48 -9.99 4.10 0.09
C PRO A 48 -9.41 5.00 -1.00
N VAL A 49 -8.09 4.94 -1.19
CA VAL A 49 -7.37 5.76 -2.18
C VAL A 49 -6.75 4.95 -3.31
N LEU A 50 -6.53 3.65 -3.10
CA LEU A 50 -6.07 2.71 -4.10
C LEU A 50 -6.55 1.31 -3.71
N SER A 51 -7.09 0.59 -4.69
CA SER A 51 -7.37 -0.83 -4.59
C SER A 51 -6.76 -1.53 -5.79
N GLU A 52 -6.01 -2.59 -5.54
CA GLU A 52 -5.32 -3.34 -6.59
C GLU A 52 -5.34 -4.84 -6.31
N PRO A 53 -5.43 -5.67 -7.36
CA PRO A 53 -5.32 -7.11 -7.22
C PRO A 53 -3.91 -7.50 -6.77
N VAL A 54 -3.83 -8.55 -5.98
CA VAL A 54 -2.57 -9.14 -5.54
C VAL A 54 -2.06 -10.05 -6.66
N ASN A 55 -0.88 -9.73 -7.20
CA ASN A 55 -0.19 -10.50 -8.25
C ASN A 55 1.16 -11.03 -7.77
#